data_AF-A0A6A5E277-F1
#
_entry.id   AF-A0A6A5E277-F1
#
_cell.length_a   1.000
_cell.length_b   1.000
_cell.length_c   1.000
_cell.angle_alpha   90.00
_cell.angle_beta   90.00
_cell.angle_gamma   90.00
#
_symmetry.space_group_name_H-M   'P 1'
#
loop_
_entity.id
_entity.type
_entity.pdbx_description
1 polymer ?
#
loop_
_entity_poly.entity_id
_entity_poly.type
_entity_poly.pdbx_seq_one_letter_code
_entity_poly.pdbx_strand_id
1 'polypeptide(L)'
;MASKAAAATAGCLTWRLFSPFTLHAPPCSLSALTIRQCSSKLATQPDKTPKRSAFRPAASSTHDWIGPPNPLSNLRPIVYHVPGNESELEKRLRHLRQETEDWNHDFWTKQNISYSKEKDAFIFSSLKAKGLSVRDEQGRPGP
;
A
#
# COMPACT_ATOMS: atom_id res chain seq x y z
N MET A 1 9.15 35.35 75.75
CA MET A 1 7.83 35.01 76.27
C MET A 1 7.48 33.61 75.83
N ALA A 2 6.84 32.85 76.72
CA ALA A 2 6.25 31.52 76.51
C ALA A 2 5.39 31.48 75.22
N SER A 3 5.18 30.35 74.55
CA SER A 3 4.43 29.22 75.10
C SER A 3 4.50 27.97 74.21
N LYS A 4 4.28 26.84 74.89
CA LYS A 4 4.24 25.44 74.44
C LYS A 4 3.04 25.07 73.54
N ALA A 5 3.34 24.15 72.63
CA ALA A 5 2.69 22.85 72.33
C ALA A 5 1.20 22.73 71.94
N ALA A 6 0.96 21.99 70.84
CA ALA A 6 -0.03 20.90 70.72
C ALA A 6 0.31 20.09 69.44
N ALA A 7 0.79 18.85 69.55
CA ALA A 7 0.01 17.60 69.57
C ALA A 7 -0.74 17.32 68.25
N ALA A 8 -0.21 16.37 67.48
CA ALA A 8 -0.98 15.56 66.53
C ALA A 8 -0.48 14.11 66.58
N THR A 9 -1.44 13.22 66.62
CA THR A 9 -1.41 11.84 67.11
C THR A 9 -0.91 10.83 66.07
N ALA A 10 -0.18 9.84 66.60
CA ALA A 10 -0.07 8.43 66.24
C ALA A 10 -0.80 7.89 65.00
N GLY A 11 -0.14 6.95 64.30
CA GLY A 11 -0.88 5.95 63.53
C GLY A 11 -0.04 5.18 62.51
N CYS A 12 0.61 4.11 62.98
CA CYS A 12 1.42 3.20 62.19
C CYS A 12 0.59 2.42 61.14
N LEU A 13 1.24 2.27 59.97
CA LEU A 13 1.09 1.28 58.90
C LEU A 13 0.16 0.09 59.17
N THR A 14 -0.81 -0.14 58.29
CA THR A 14 -1.32 -1.48 58.02
C THR A 14 -0.92 -1.89 56.61
N TRP A 15 -0.06 -2.90 56.55
CA TRP A 15 0.32 -3.58 55.32
C TRP A 15 -0.92 -4.23 54.71
N ARG A 16 -1.34 -3.78 53.52
CA ARG A 16 -2.22 -4.59 52.67
C ARG A 16 -1.38 -5.26 51.59
N LEU A 17 -1.19 -6.54 51.89
CA LEU A 17 -0.70 -7.66 51.11
C LEU A 17 -0.82 -7.47 49.59
N PHE A 18 0.32 -7.73 48.94
CA PHE A 18 0.46 -8.10 47.55
C PHE A 18 -0.69 -9.02 47.10
N SER A 19 -1.39 -8.63 46.05
CA SER A 19 -2.16 -9.54 45.21
C SER A 19 -1.65 -9.40 43.78
N PRO A 20 -1.08 -10.47 43.18
CA PRO A 20 -0.68 -10.44 41.79
C PRO A 20 -1.96 -10.49 40.93
N PHE A 21 -2.27 -9.39 40.25
CA PHE A 21 -3.22 -9.44 39.13
C PHE A 21 -2.54 -10.21 38.00
N THR A 22 -2.91 -11.47 37.85
CA THR A 22 -2.55 -12.30 36.71
C THR A 22 -3.25 -11.74 35.47
N LEU A 23 -2.48 -11.02 34.64
CA LEU A 23 -2.90 -10.71 33.27
C LEU A 23 -2.95 -12.01 32.47
N HIS A 24 -4.14 -12.58 32.35
CA HIS A 24 -4.40 -13.65 31.39
C HIS A 24 -4.35 -13.06 29.98
N ALA A 25 -3.16 -13.11 29.37
CA ALA A 25 -3.02 -12.95 27.93
C ALA A 25 -3.59 -14.20 27.24
N PRO A 26 -4.48 -14.07 26.24
CA PRO A 26 -4.93 -15.22 25.47
C PRO A 26 -3.76 -15.78 24.63
N PRO A 27 -3.67 -17.10 24.43
CA PRO A 27 -2.64 -17.68 23.57
C PRO A 27 -2.92 -17.30 22.11
N CYS A 28 -2.05 -16.47 21.54
CA CYS A 28 -1.98 -16.22 20.11
C CYS A 28 -1.61 -17.53 19.39
N SER A 29 -2.62 -18.21 18.84
CA SER A 29 -2.40 -19.33 17.93
C SER A 29 -1.82 -18.79 16.62
N LEU A 30 -0.50 -18.91 16.48
CA LEU A 30 0.18 -18.74 15.20
C LEU A 30 -0.16 -19.94 14.31
N SER A 31 -1.16 -19.81 13.45
CA SER A 31 -1.43 -20.79 12.40
C SER A 31 -1.84 -20.13 11.10
N ALA A 32 -1.33 -20.71 10.02
CA ALA A 32 -1.48 -20.36 8.60
C ALA A 32 -0.61 -19.19 8.08
N LEU A 33 0.70 -19.45 7.93
CA LEU A 33 1.47 -18.90 6.82
C LEU A 33 0.79 -19.34 5.51
N THR A 34 -0.14 -18.53 5.00
CA THR A 34 -0.52 -18.63 3.60
C THR A 34 0.61 -18.00 2.80
N ILE A 35 1.66 -18.77 2.56
CA ILE A 35 2.65 -18.48 1.53
C ILE A 35 1.83 -18.35 0.25
N ARG A 36 1.58 -17.12 -0.20
CA ARG A 36 1.10 -16.86 -1.55
C ARG A 36 2.17 -17.42 -2.47
N GLN A 37 1.95 -18.63 -2.96
CA GLN A 37 2.76 -19.21 -4.02
C GLN A 37 2.51 -18.34 -5.24
N CYS A 38 3.38 -17.34 -5.42
CA CYS A 38 3.58 -16.71 -6.70
C CYS A 38 4.15 -17.79 -7.63
N SER A 39 3.27 -18.43 -8.39
CA SER A 39 3.67 -19.30 -9.50
C SER A 39 4.32 -18.43 -10.56
N SER A 40 5.62 -18.18 -10.43
CA SER A 40 6.46 -17.58 -11.44
C SER A 40 6.75 -18.60 -12.54
N LYS A 41 5.70 -19.05 -13.23
CA LYS A 41 5.84 -19.61 -14.58
C LYS A 41 5.49 -18.53 -15.60
N LEU A 42 6.25 -17.45 -15.59
CA LEU A 42 6.40 -16.61 -16.77
C LEU A 42 7.57 -17.19 -17.56
N ALA A 43 7.24 -18.10 -18.46
CA ALA A 43 8.09 -18.40 -19.60
C ALA A 43 8.37 -17.07 -20.30
N THR A 44 9.66 -16.78 -20.52
CA THR A 44 10.13 -15.69 -21.38
C THR A 44 9.48 -15.84 -22.75
N GLN A 45 8.39 -15.13 -22.97
CA GLN A 45 7.84 -14.90 -24.31
C GLN A 45 8.35 -13.53 -24.76
N PRO A 46 8.85 -13.41 -26.00
CA PRO A 46 9.31 -12.16 -26.55
C PRO A 46 8.16 -11.14 -26.52
N ASP A 47 8.55 -9.91 -26.18
CA ASP A 47 7.77 -8.69 -26.00
C ASP A 47 6.60 -8.53 -27.01
N LYS A 48 5.47 -9.18 -26.71
CA LYS A 48 4.18 -8.85 -27.30
C LYS A 48 3.53 -7.89 -26.34
N THR A 49 3.76 -6.60 -26.56
CA THR A 49 2.95 -5.55 -25.93
C THR A 49 1.48 -5.95 -26.08
N PRO A 50 0.72 -6.14 -24.99
CA PRO A 50 -0.70 -6.44 -25.13
C PRO A 50 -1.32 -5.22 -25.82
N LYS A 51 -1.76 -5.39 -27.07
CA LYS A 51 -2.57 -4.41 -27.81
C LYS A 51 -3.93 -4.33 -27.13
N ARG A 52 -3.97 -3.77 -25.93
CA ARG A 52 -5.20 -3.50 -25.20
C ARG A 52 -5.83 -2.30 -25.90
N SER A 53 -6.97 -2.52 -26.54
CA SER A 53 -7.70 -1.47 -27.24
C SER A 53 -7.87 -0.28 -26.29
N ALA A 54 -7.45 0.91 -26.71
CA ALA A 54 -7.75 2.17 -26.03
C ALA A 54 -9.23 2.56 -26.25
N PHE A 55 -10.13 1.59 -26.11
CA PHE A 55 -11.56 1.81 -26.22
C PHE A 55 -11.99 2.65 -25.04
N ARG A 56 -12.25 3.92 -25.31
CA ARG A 56 -12.93 4.84 -24.40
C ARG A 56 -14.29 5.11 -25.01
N PRO A 57 -15.38 4.55 -24.47
CA PRO A 57 -16.70 4.87 -24.97
C PRO A 57 -16.97 6.37 -24.75
N ALA A 58 -17.84 6.94 -25.58
CA ALA A 58 -18.42 8.24 -25.29
C ALA A 58 -19.05 8.21 -23.88
N ALA A 59 -19.07 9.35 -23.18
CA ALA A 59 -19.65 9.45 -21.85
C ALA A 59 -21.08 8.87 -21.89
N SER A 60 -21.27 7.69 -21.30
CA SER A 60 -22.55 7.00 -21.33
C SER A 60 -23.56 7.82 -20.52
N SER A 61 -24.82 7.86 -20.94
CA SER A 61 -25.85 8.75 -20.38
C SER A 61 -26.25 8.46 -18.91
N THR A 62 -25.66 7.47 -18.23
CA THR A 62 -26.20 7.03 -16.94
C THR A 62 -25.15 6.60 -15.92
N HIS A 63 -24.02 6.04 -16.34
CA HIS A 63 -23.03 5.48 -15.40
C HIS A 63 -21.61 5.92 -15.74
N ASP A 64 -20.77 5.97 -14.71
CA ASP A 64 -19.33 6.16 -14.85
C ASP A 64 -18.72 4.96 -15.57
N TRP A 65 -17.82 5.25 -16.50
CA TRP A 65 -17.10 4.21 -17.22
C TRP A 65 -15.74 3.95 -16.57
N ILE A 66 -15.46 2.68 -16.24
CA ILE A 66 -14.21 2.25 -15.62
C ILE A 66 -13.39 1.43 -16.62
N GLY A 67 -12.29 2.01 -17.10
CA GLY A 67 -11.45 1.43 -18.11
C GLY A 67 -10.57 0.26 -17.65
N PRO A 68 -9.82 -0.34 -18.59
CA PRO A 68 -8.81 -1.34 -18.27
C PRO A 68 -7.68 -0.76 -17.39
N PRO A 69 -7.04 -1.56 -16.53
CA PRO A 69 -5.83 -1.16 -15.80
C PRO A 69 -4.77 -0.56 -16.73
N ASN A 70 -4.23 0.60 -16.32
CA ASN A 70 -3.13 1.26 -16.99
C ASN A 70 -1.82 0.48 -16.77
N PRO A 71 -0.99 0.26 -17.80
CA PRO A 71 0.23 -0.55 -17.69
C PRO A 71 1.32 0.05 -16.79
N LEU A 72 1.31 1.37 -16.56
CA LEU A 72 2.33 2.05 -15.76
C LEU A 72 1.87 2.22 -14.31
N SER A 73 0.71 2.82 -14.07
CA SER A 73 0.21 3.05 -12.70
C SER A 73 -0.53 1.86 -12.10
N ASN A 74 -0.93 0.86 -12.90
CA ASN A 74 -1.85 -0.23 -12.53
C ASN A 74 -3.27 0.21 -12.11
N LEU A 75 -3.56 1.52 -12.12
CA LEU A 75 -4.87 2.07 -11.79
C LEU A 75 -5.83 2.00 -12.98
N ARG A 76 -7.15 1.97 -12.68
CA ARG A 76 -8.20 1.96 -13.70
C ARG A 76 -8.65 3.40 -13.98
N PRO A 77 -8.57 3.89 -15.24
CA PRO A 77 -9.04 5.23 -15.56
C PRO A 77 -10.58 5.28 -15.46
N ILE A 78 -11.10 6.37 -14.89
CA ILE A 78 -12.52 6.60 -14.70
C ILE A 78 -12.95 7.76 -15.61
N VAL A 79 -14.00 7.55 -16.41
CA VAL A 79 -14.67 8.61 -17.15
C VAL A 79 -16.01 8.84 -16.48
N TYR A 80 -16.08 9.93 -15.71
CA TYR A 80 -17.30 10.31 -15.02
C TYR A 80 -18.41 10.67 -16.00
N HIS A 81 -19.61 10.20 -15.70
CA HIS A 81 -20.82 10.62 -16.37
C HIS A 81 -21.09 12.11 -16.08
N VAL A 82 -21.54 12.84 -17.10
CA VAL A 82 -21.97 14.24 -16.98
C VAL A 82 -23.48 14.29 -17.20
N PRO A 83 -24.28 14.48 -16.14
CA PRO A 83 -25.73 14.64 -16.26
C PRO A 83 -26.07 15.88 -17.08
N GLY A 84 -27.14 15.82 -17.89
CA GLY A 84 -27.61 16.99 -18.66
C GLY A 84 -28.05 18.17 -17.79
N ASN A 85 -28.53 17.91 -16.58
CA ASN A 85 -29.00 18.91 -15.61
C ASN A 85 -28.03 19.04 -14.42
N GLU A 86 -26.71 18.91 -14.65
CA GLU A 86 -25.70 18.99 -13.59
C GLU A 86 -25.76 20.35 -12.88
N SER A 87 -25.87 20.35 -11.56
CA SER A 87 -25.76 21.54 -10.74
C SER A 87 -24.30 22.00 -10.63
N GLU A 88 -24.08 23.30 -10.38
CA GLU A 88 -22.72 23.84 -10.19
C GLU A 88 -21.94 23.14 -9.07
N LEU A 89 -22.62 22.66 -8.03
CA LEU A 89 -22.01 21.91 -6.94
C LEU A 89 -21.56 20.51 -7.40
N GLU A 90 -22.41 19.80 -8.14
CA GLU A 90 -22.08 18.49 -8.70
C GLU A 90 -20.90 18.57 -9.66
N LYS A 91 -20.87 19.61 -10.50
CA LYS A 91 -19.76 19.89 -11.41
C LYS A 91 -18.44 20.09 -10.68
N ARG A 92 -18.44 20.89 -9.61
CA ARG A 92 -17.26 21.11 -8.75
C ARG A 92 -16.80 19.81 -8.10
N LEU A 93 -17.74 19.02 -7.59
CA LEU A 93 -17.44 17.70 -7.00
C LEU A 93 -16.80 16.77 -8.04
N ARG A 94 -17.33 16.72 -9.26
CA ARG A 94 -16.78 15.90 -10.36
C ARG A 94 -15.37 16.33 -10.74
N HIS A 95 -15.10 17.63 -10.84
CA HIS A 95 -13.75 18.13 -11.12
C HIS A 95 -12.77 17.78 -10.01
N LEU A 96 -13.15 17.98 -8.74
CA LEU A 96 -12.29 17.61 -7.60
C LEU A 96 -11.94 16.12 -7.60
N ARG A 97 -12.90 15.26 -7.94
CA ARG A 97 -12.66 13.82 -8.13
C ARG A 97 -11.69 13.55 -9.28
N GLN A 98 -11.87 14.20 -10.44
CA GLN A 98 -10.94 14.05 -11.57
C GLN A 98 -9.53 14.49 -11.21
N GLU A 99 -9.37 15.66 -10.59
CA GLU A 99 -8.07 16.17 -10.14
C GLU A 99 -7.39 15.20 -9.16
N THR A 100 -8.16 14.60 -8.26
CA THR A 100 -7.66 13.61 -7.30
C THR A 100 -7.20 12.33 -8.02
N GLU A 101 -7.97 11.83 -8.98
CA GLU A 101 -7.62 10.64 -9.76
C GLU A 101 -6.42 10.88 -10.68
N ASP A 102 -6.31 12.05 -11.29
CA ASP A 102 -5.17 12.45 -12.13
C ASP A 102 -3.89 12.52 -11.27
N TRP A 103 -3.98 13.12 -10.08
CA TRP A 103 -2.86 13.15 -9.14
C TRP A 103 -2.47 11.73 -8.67
N ASN A 104 -3.45 10.88 -8.34
CA ASN A 104 -3.25 9.50 -7.94
C ASN A 104 -2.56 8.70 -9.06
N HIS A 105 -3.01 8.89 -10.30
CA HIS A 105 -2.42 8.29 -11.49
C HIS A 105 -0.96 8.68 -11.68
N ASP A 106 -0.67 9.98 -11.61
CA ASP A 106 0.68 10.50 -11.77
C ASP A 106 1.61 10.03 -10.66
N PHE A 107 1.12 10.02 -9.43
CA PHE A 107 1.85 9.54 -8.27
C PHE A 107 2.27 8.08 -8.46
N TRP A 108 1.32 7.19 -8.74
CA TRP A 108 1.62 5.76 -8.91
C TRP A 108 2.47 5.47 -10.16
N THR A 109 2.27 6.22 -11.24
CA THR A 109 3.13 6.11 -12.41
C THR A 109 4.59 6.40 -12.04
N LYS A 110 4.84 7.51 -11.34
CA LYS A 110 6.20 7.90 -10.92
C LYS A 110 6.79 6.87 -9.95
N GLN A 111 6.02 6.41 -8.96
CA GLN A 111 6.48 5.43 -7.98
C GLN A 111 6.81 4.07 -8.62
N ASN A 112 5.95 3.55 -9.50
CA ASN A 112 6.18 2.27 -10.16
C ASN A 112 7.41 2.30 -11.06
N ILE A 113 7.65 3.43 -11.74
CA ILE A 113 8.85 3.63 -12.55
C ILE A 113 10.11 3.66 -11.65
N SER A 114 10.10 4.42 -10.56
CA SER A 114 11.25 4.48 -9.64
C SER A 114 11.55 3.13 -9.03
N TYR A 115 10.53 2.47 -8.49
CA TYR A 115 10.65 1.16 -7.87
C TYR A 115 11.21 0.12 -8.83
N SER A 116 10.72 0.08 -10.08
CA SER A 116 11.21 -0.88 -11.07
C SER A 116 12.69 -0.68 -11.36
N LYS A 117 13.13 0.57 -11.53
CA LYS A 117 14.54 0.92 -11.76
C LYS A 117 15.43 0.53 -10.58
N GLU A 118 15.03 0.89 -9.37
CA GLU A 118 15.79 0.61 -8.15
C GLU A 118 15.85 -0.89 -7.86
N LYS A 119 14.74 -1.61 -8.07
CA LYS A 119 14.68 -3.06 -7.97
C LYS A 119 15.66 -3.71 -8.94
N ASP A 120 15.69 -3.26 -10.19
CA ASP A 120 16.60 -3.82 -11.19
C ASP A 120 18.06 -3.55 -10.81
N ALA A 121 18.39 -2.31 -10.42
CA ALA A 121 19.74 -1.96 -9.95
C ALA A 121 20.17 -2.79 -8.73
N PHE A 122 19.26 -3.04 -7.78
CA PHE A 122 19.52 -3.91 -6.64
C PHE A 122 19.77 -5.36 -7.07
N ILE A 123 18.96 -5.90 -8.00
CA ILE A 123 19.16 -7.25 -8.53
C ILE A 123 20.53 -7.35 -9.23
N PHE A 124 20.89 -6.39 -10.09
CA PHE A 124 22.19 -6.36 -10.76
C PHE A 124 23.35 -6.32 -9.78
N SER A 125 23.29 -5.44 -8.77
CA SER A 125 24.35 -5.32 -7.76
C SER A 125 24.45 -6.56 -6.86
N SER A 126 23.32 -7.15 -6.46
CA SER A 126 23.27 -8.37 -5.67
C SER A 126 23.84 -9.57 -6.43
N LEU A 127 23.55 -9.68 -7.72
CA LEU A 127 24.11 -10.74 -8.58
C LEU A 127 25.61 -10.55 -8.77
N LYS A 128 26.06 -9.33 -9.09
CA LYS A 128 27.49 -9.01 -9.23
C LYS A 128 28.28 -9.30 -7.95
N ALA A 129 27.75 -8.94 -6.77
CA ALA A 129 28.38 -9.22 -5.49
C ALA A 129 28.52 -10.73 -5.20
N LYS A 130 27.62 -11.55 -5.74
CA LYS A 130 27.66 -13.01 -5.67
C LYS A 130 28.51 -13.65 -6.77
N GLY A 131 29.13 -12.85 -7.63
CA GLY A 131 29.92 -13.32 -8.77
C GLY A 131 29.07 -13.86 -9.93
N LEU A 132 27.75 -13.67 -9.92
CA LEU A 132 26.83 -14.19 -10.94
C LEU A 132 26.47 -13.09 -11.95
N SER A 133 26.46 -13.42 -13.24
CA SER A 133 25.95 -12.50 -14.27
C SER A 133 24.43 -12.54 -14.37
N VAL A 134 23.82 -11.43 -14.77
CA VAL A 134 22.43 -11.44 -15.26
C VAL A 134 22.45 -12.19 -16.58
N ARG A 135 22.04 -13.45 -16.50
CA ARG A 135 21.62 -14.39 -17.57
C ARG A 135 22.12 -14.06 -18.98
N ASP A 136 22.94 -14.96 -19.55
CA ASP A 136 23.46 -14.84 -20.92
C ASP A 136 22.34 -14.86 -21.98
N GLU A 137 22.66 -14.56 -23.24
CA GLU A 137 21.77 -14.55 -24.42
C GLU A 137 20.84 -15.79 -24.55
N GLN A 138 21.18 -16.92 -23.91
CA GLN A 138 20.39 -18.15 -23.88
C GLN A 138 19.56 -18.34 -22.60
N GLY A 139 19.45 -17.32 -21.74
CA GLY A 139 18.69 -17.35 -20.50
C GLY A 139 19.28 -18.26 -19.42
N ARG A 140 20.57 -18.61 -19.48
CA ARG A 140 21.28 -19.38 -18.44
C ARG A 140 22.03 -18.44 -17.50
N PRO A 141 22.06 -18.67 -16.17
CA PRO A 141 22.82 -17.81 -15.28
C PRO A 141 24.30 -18.04 -15.61
N GLY A 142 25.01 -16.98 -16.02
CA GLY A 142 26.43 -17.08 -16.36
C GLY A 142 27.28 -17.27 -15.10
N PRO A 143 28.44 -17.95 -15.23
CA PRO A 143 29.33 -18.26 -14.11
C PRO A 143 29.93 -17.03 -13.44
#